data_AF-A0A9E2EID0-F1
#
_entry.id   AF-A0A9E2EID0-F1
#
_cell.length_a   1.000
_cell.length_b   1.000
_cell.length_c   1.000
_cell.angle_alpha   90.00
_cell.angle_beta   90.00
_cell.angle_gamma   90.00
#
_symmetry.space_group_name_H-M   'P 1'
#
loop_
_entity.id
_entity.type
_entity.pdbx_description
1 polymer ?
#
loop_
_entity_poly.entity_id
_entity_poly.type
_entity_poly.pdbx_seq_one_letter_code
_entity_poly.pdbx_strand_id
1 'polypeptide(L)'
;KLFKEYFTYQLFDLVDTIGMQTKLVDIRIGGVDSESFEFVGMLVEEEKHYTKRYDAELVPSERSLSWPAFDREHFVKMQFFQYMIANTDWAVVTKHNLEMVKFPNNLRVVAVPYDFDYAGVVGQHYARPAENLPITSVRDRYFVPYPVQEDEFDKMVEFYLDLEDEIYALCDSAIYMTQKSIDENKKFISKFFDILRKPQKFKPEVVKNIE
;
A
#
# COMPACT_ATOMS: atom_id res chain seq x y z
N LYS A 1 -9.14 0.28 -13.85
CA LYS A 1 -7.89 -0.10 -13.13
C LYS A 1 -7.36 1.11 -12.37
N LEU A 2 -7.18 2.25 -13.05
CA LEU A 2 -7.00 3.58 -12.42
C LEU A 2 -7.81 3.78 -11.13
N PHE A 3 -9.13 3.62 -11.18
CA PHE A 3 -9.98 3.78 -9.99
C PHE A 3 -9.70 2.79 -8.85
N LYS A 4 -9.24 1.58 -9.16
CA LYS A 4 -8.85 0.61 -8.13
C LYS A 4 -7.52 1.00 -7.49
N GLU A 5 -6.59 1.56 -8.25
CA GLU A 5 -5.33 2.08 -7.73
C GLU A 5 -5.55 3.32 -6.86
N TYR A 6 -6.36 4.27 -7.33
CA TYR A 6 -6.81 5.41 -6.53
C TYR A 6 -7.47 4.97 -5.21
N PHE A 7 -8.37 3.98 -5.28
CA PHE A 7 -8.97 3.36 -4.10
C PHE A 7 -7.91 2.75 -3.15
N THR A 8 -6.83 2.17 -3.68
CA THR A 8 -5.74 1.64 -2.85
C THR A 8 -5.02 2.75 -2.07
N TYR A 9 -4.78 3.92 -2.67
CA TYR A 9 -4.25 5.06 -1.92
C TYR A 9 -5.19 5.48 -0.79
N GLN A 10 -6.50 5.54 -1.05
CA GLN A 10 -7.48 5.88 -0.01
C GLN A 10 -7.57 4.82 1.10
N LEU A 11 -7.35 3.53 0.80
CA LEU A 11 -7.21 2.51 1.83
C LEU A 11 -5.98 2.75 2.70
N PHE A 12 -4.86 3.18 2.11
CA PHE A 12 -3.66 3.48 2.88
C PHE A 12 -3.87 4.67 3.82
N ASP A 13 -4.63 5.69 3.40
CA ASP A 13 -4.97 6.85 4.24
C ASP A 13 -5.76 6.45 5.51
N LEU A 14 -6.50 5.33 5.49
CA LEU A 14 -7.15 4.78 6.69
C LEU A 14 -6.16 4.05 7.61
N VAL A 15 -5.15 3.41 7.03
CA VAL A 15 -4.13 2.66 7.78
C VAL A 15 -3.12 3.60 8.43
N ASP A 16 -2.70 4.63 7.70
CA ASP A 16 -1.68 5.54 8.16
C ASP A 16 -1.84 6.94 7.55
N THR A 17 -1.77 7.95 8.41
CA THR A 17 -1.95 9.35 8.01
C THR A 17 -0.79 9.92 7.20
N ILE A 18 0.31 9.16 7.06
CA ILE A 18 1.54 9.58 6.38
C ILE A 18 1.54 9.38 4.86
N GLY A 19 0.45 8.86 4.27
CA GLY A 19 0.35 8.56 2.84
C GLY A 19 0.58 9.75 1.92
N MET A 20 0.92 9.44 0.66
CA MET A 20 0.89 10.41 -0.45
C MET A 20 -0.55 10.77 -0.80
N GLN A 21 -0.81 12.05 -1.02
CA GLN A 21 -2.14 12.47 -1.46
C GLN A 21 -2.38 12.11 -2.92
N THR A 22 -3.61 11.71 -3.24
CA THR A 22 -4.03 11.45 -4.62
C THR A 22 -5.33 12.17 -4.95
N LYS A 23 -5.52 12.47 -6.23
CA LYS A 23 -6.75 13.10 -6.72
C LYS A 23 -7.09 12.65 -8.14
N LEU A 24 -8.36 12.31 -8.37
CA LEU A 24 -8.89 12.10 -9.72
C LEU A 24 -9.10 13.46 -10.41
N VAL A 25 -8.72 13.55 -11.68
CA VAL A 25 -8.83 14.76 -12.50
C VAL A 25 -9.40 14.43 -13.86
N ASP A 26 -10.29 15.28 -14.37
CA ASP A 26 -10.73 15.22 -15.75
C ASP A 26 -9.67 15.90 -16.63
N ILE A 27 -9.07 15.13 -17.53
CA ILE A 27 -8.02 15.58 -18.44
C ILE A 27 -8.62 15.74 -19.82
N ARG A 28 -8.45 16.94 -20.39
CA ARG A 28 -8.76 17.22 -21.78
C ARG A 28 -7.48 17.58 -22.52
N ILE A 29 -7.12 16.78 -23.52
CA ILE A 29 -5.98 17.05 -24.40
C ILE A 29 -6.53 17.38 -25.79
N GLY A 30 -6.27 18.60 -26.28
CA GLY A 30 -6.62 19.00 -27.65
C GLY A 30 -5.50 19.82 -28.27
N GLY A 31 -5.35 19.69 -29.59
CA GLY A 31 -4.57 20.61 -30.41
C GLY A 31 -5.44 21.80 -30.87
N VAL A 32 -4.80 22.86 -31.36
CA VAL A 32 -5.52 24.03 -31.93
C VAL A 32 -6.42 23.62 -33.11
N ASP A 33 -6.01 22.60 -33.88
CA ASP A 33 -6.67 22.13 -35.10
C ASP A 33 -7.00 20.62 -35.12
N SER A 34 -7.04 19.94 -33.96
CA SER A 34 -7.29 18.49 -33.88
C SER A 34 -8.40 18.13 -32.89
N GLU A 35 -8.97 16.92 -33.03
CA GLU A 35 -9.93 16.38 -32.07
C GLU A 35 -9.36 16.38 -30.64
N SER A 36 -10.19 16.78 -29.67
CA SER A 36 -9.84 16.74 -28.26
C SER A 36 -10.22 15.40 -27.63
N PHE A 37 -9.29 14.82 -26.87
CA PHE A 37 -9.48 13.62 -26.08
C PHE A 37 -9.80 13.98 -24.64
N GLU A 38 -10.84 13.37 -24.08
CA GLU A 38 -11.24 13.54 -22.69
C GLU A 38 -11.14 12.19 -21.96
N PHE A 39 -10.45 12.17 -20.83
CA PHE A 39 -10.32 10.98 -19.98
C PHE A 39 -10.06 11.37 -18.53
N VAL A 40 -10.37 10.46 -17.60
CA VAL A 40 -10.03 10.65 -16.19
C VAL A 40 -8.60 10.18 -15.97
N GLY A 41 -7.81 11.02 -15.30
CA GLY A 41 -6.49 10.68 -14.77
C GLY A 41 -6.46 10.71 -13.25
N MET A 42 -5.33 10.29 -12.68
CA MET A 42 -5.02 10.43 -11.26
C MET A 42 -3.72 11.23 -11.13
N LEU A 43 -3.71 12.19 -10.23
CA LEU A 43 -2.50 12.84 -9.76
C LEU A 43 -2.08 12.21 -8.45
N VAL A 44 -0.79 11.89 -8.33
CA VAL A 44 -0.15 11.46 -7.09
C VAL A 44 0.76 12.59 -6.63
N GLU A 45 0.78 12.86 -5.32
CA GLU A 45 1.61 13.89 -4.72
C GLU A 45 3.09 13.69 -5.05
N GLU A 46 3.72 14.74 -5.56
CA GLU A 46 5.15 14.74 -5.84
C GLU A 46 5.96 14.82 -4.54
N GLU A 47 7.10 14.13 -4.49
CA GLU A 47 8.06 14.12 -3.39
C GLU A 47 8.32 15.49 -2.75
N LYS A 48 8.53 16.54 -3.56
CA LYS A 48 8.78 17.90 -3.07
C LYS A 48 7.59 18.53 -2.34
N HIS A 49 6.36 18.16 -2.72
CA HIS A 49 5.15 18.61 -2.06
C HIS A 49 4.89 17.81 -0.79
N TYR A 50 5.14 16.50 -0.85
CA TYR A 50 5.07 15.59 0.28
C TYR A 50 5.99 16.05 1.42
N THR A 51 7.29 16.21 1.13
CA THR A 51 8.30 16.71 2.09
C THR A 51 7.91 18.06 2.68
N LYS A 52 7.46 19.00 1.83
CA LYS A 52 6.98 20.31 2.29
C LYS A 52 5.75 20.20 3.21
N ARG A 53 4.80 19.30 2.92
CA ARG A 53 3.57 19.12 3.70
C ARG A 53 3.85 18.61 5.12
N TYR A 54 4.86 17.76 5.26
CA TYR A 54 5.24 17.17 6.54
C TYR A 54 6.46 17.81 7.20
N ASP A 55 7.05 18.84 6.60
CA ASP A 55 8.35 19.39 7.00
C ASP A 55 9.43 18.31 7.10
N ALA A 56 9.35 17.31 6.21
CA ALA A 56 10.16 16.09 6.27
C ALA A 56 11.27 16.09 5.22
N GLU A 57 12.30 15.29 5.45
CA GLU A 57 13.41 15.08 4.52
C GLU A 57 13.35 13.67 3.91
N LEU A 58 13.69 13.55 2.63
CA LEU A 58 13.91 12.24 2.01
C LEU A 58 15.30 11.71 2.39
N VAL A 59 15.37 10.41 2.65
CA VAL A 59 16.62 9.70 2.86
C VAL A 59 17.24 9.41 1.47
N PRO A 60 18.46 9.92 1.18
CA PRO A 60 19.09 9.75 -0.13
C PRO A 60 19.19 8.28 -0.55
N SER A 61 19.05 7.99 -1.84
CA SER A 61 18.93 6.63 -2.37
C SER A 61 20.17 5.77 -2.06
N GLU A 62 21.35 6.37 -2.07
CA GLU A 62 22.65 5.74 -1.76
C GLU A 62 22.83 5.35 -0.29
N ARG A 63 22.01 5.85 0.63
CA ARG A 63 22.11 5.52 2.05
C ARG A 63 21.48 4.17 2.35
N SER A 64 22.30 3.21 2.75
CA SER A 64 21.84 1.93 3.31
C SER A 64 21.21 2.11 4.69
N LEU A 65 20.11 1.41 4.94
CA LEU A 65 19.37 1.44 6.19
C LEU A 65 19.37 0.05 6.85
N SER A 66 19.80 -0.02 8.10
CA SER A 66 19.67 -1.23 8.93
C SER A 66 18.27 -1.33 9.54
N TRP A 67 17.81 -2.53 9.91
CA TRP A 67 16.49 -2.73 10.52
C TRP A 67 16.15 -1.82 11.71
N PRO A 68 17.07 -1.57 12.66
CA PRO A 68 16.79 -0.67 13.78
C PRO A 68 16.62 0.80 13.38
N ALA A 69 16.92 1.17 12.14
CA ALA A 69 16.73 2.55 11.67
C ALA A 69 15.25 2.88 11.44
N PHE A 70 14.40 1.87 11.22
CA PHE A 70 12.99 2.06 10.88
C PHE A 70 12.10 2.31 12.08
N ASP A 71 11.09 3.15 11.88
CA ASP A 71 9.97 3.25 12.80
C ASP A 71 9.15 1.96 12.69
N ARG A 72 9.04 1.25 13.81
CA ARG A 72 8.47 -0.09 13.82
C ARG A 72 6.96 -0.08 13.59
N GLU A 73 6.25 0.87 14.17
CA GLU A 73 4.79 0.91 14.07
C GLU A 73 4.37 1.15 12.61
N HIS A 74 4.89 2.22 11.99
CA HIS A 74 4.61 2.54 10.59
C HIS A 74 5.05 1.41 9.64
N PHE A 75 6.21 0.80 9.90
CA PHE A 75 6.74 -0.25 9.03
C PHE A 75 5.92 -1.54 9.07
N VAL A 76 5.42 -1.96 10.24
CA VAL A 76 4.58 -3.18 10.33
C VAL A 76 3.15 -2.90 9.83
N LYS A 77 2.59 -1.69 10.06
CA LYS A 77 1.35 -1.25 9.40
C LYS A 77 1.45 -1.37 7.88
N MET A 78 2.52 -0.83 7.30
CA MET A 78 2.80 -0.91 5.86
C MET A 78 2.93 -2.36 5.37
N GLN A 79 3.64 -3.24 6.08
CA GLN A 79 3.77 -4.65 5.68
C GLN A 79 2.42 -5.37 5.61
N PHE A 80 1.57 -5.18 6.62
CA PHE A 80 0.22 -5.76 6.62
C PHE A 80 -0.66 -5.13 5.55
N PHE A 81 -0.51 -3.84 5.28
CA PHE A 81 -1.22 -3.15 4.20
C PHE A 81 -0.87 -3.76 2.84
N GLN A 82 0.42 -3.88 2.53
CA GLN A 82 0.91 -4.50 1.29
C GLN A 82 0.39 -5.94 1.16
N TYR A 83 0.37 -6.70 2.25
CA TYR A 83 -0.24 -8.04 2.27
C TYR A 83 -1.76 -8.01 2.02
N MET A 84 -2.50 -7.10 2.64
CA MET A 84 -3.95 -6.94 2.45
C MET A 84 -4.31 -6.75 0.98
N ILE A 85 -3.55 -5.90 0.28
CA ILE A 85 -3.77 -5.57 -1.14
C ILE A 85 -3.09 -6.55 -2.12
N ALA A 86 -2.41 -7.57 -1.59
CA ALA A 86 -1.58 -8.53 -2.33
C ALA A 86 -0.53 -7.85 -3.22
N ASN A 87 0.19 -6.89 -2.65
CA ASN A 87 1.31 -6.24 -3.31
C ASN A 87 2.64 -6.82 -2.81
N THR A 88 3.46 -7.24 -3.77
CA THR A 88 4.82 -7.74 -3.54
C THR A 88 5.87 -6.92 -4.28
N ASP A 89 5.44 -5.90 -5.04
CA ASP A 89 6.31 -5.04 -5.83
C ASP A 89 6.81 -3.87 -4.99
N TRP A 90 7.58 -4.19 -3.95
CA TRP A 90 8.22 -3.20 -3.08
C TRP A 90 9.44 -3.81 -2.41
N ALA A 91 10.48 -3.00 -2.15
CA ALA A 91 11.68 -3.50 -1.51
C ALA A 91 12.44 -2.42 -0.75
N VAL A 92 12.79 -2.70 0.52
CA VAL A 92 13.49 -1.76 1.39
C VAL A 92 14.92 -1.49 0.92
N VAL A 93 15.63 -2.55 0.49
CA VAL A 93 17.05 -2.46 0.11
C VAL A 93 17.24 -1.58 -1.12
N THR A 94 16.39 -1.71 -2.13
CA THR A 94 16.44 -0.91 -3.36
C THR A 94 15.59 0.35 -3.29
N LYS A 95 14.79 0.51 -2.22
CA LYS A 95 13.77 1.57 -2.07
C LYS A 95 12.74 1.55 -3.21
N HIS A 96 12.48 0.37 -3.75
CA HIS A 96 11.49 0.18 -4.81
C HIS A 96 10.09 0.40 -4.25
N ASN A 97 9.34 1.32 -4.86
CA ASN A 97 7.97 1.71 -4.48
C ASN A 97 7.83 2.10 -2.98
N LEU A 98 8.90 2.65 -2.42
CA LEU A 98 8.96 3.13 -1.03
C LEU A 98 9.73 4.45 -0.97
N GLU A 99 9.08 5.50 -0.45
CA GLU A 99 9.78 6.70 -0.02
C GLU A 99 10.32 6.51 1.40
N MET A 100 11.60 6.79 1.58
CA MET A 100 12.25 6.70 2.89
C MET A 100 12.29 8.10 3.50
N VAL A 101 11.48 8.34 4.52
CA VAL A 101 11.18 9.68 5.03
C VAL A 101 11.70 9.87 6.44
N LYS A 102 12.24 11.06 6.71
CA LYS A 102 12.66 11.52 8.03
C LYS A 102 11.79 12.68 8.48
N PHE A 103 10.89 12.43 9.43
CA PHE A 103 10.05 13.47 10.03
C PHE A 103 10.80 14.24 11.14
N PRO A 104 10.54 15.55 11.35
CA PRO A 104 11.26 16.37 12.33
C PRO A 104 11.29 15.79 13.76
N ASN A 105 10.16 15.23 14.19
CA ASN A 105 9.98 14.72 15.54
C ASN A 105 10.08 13.19 15.64
N ASN A 106 10.53 12.51 14.58
CA ASN A 106 10.74 11.07 14.59
C ASN A 106 12.24 10.75 14.42
N LEU A 107 12.84 10.11 15.43
CA LEU A 107 14.24 9.70 15.40
C LEU A 107 14.52 8.49 14.50
N ARG A 108 13.48 7.81 14.01
CA ARG A 108 13.58 6.72 13.05
C ARG A 108 13.21 7.17 11.64
N VAL A 109 13.50 6.32 10.66
CA VAL A 109 13.10 6.47 9.25
C VAL A 109 11.75 5.79 9.07
N VAL A 110 10.86 6.42 8.33
CA VAL A 110 9.55 5.85 7.99
C VAL A 110 9.55 5.47 6.51
N ALA A 111 9.10 4.26 6.19
CA ALA A 111 8.94 3.82 4.82
C ALA A 111 7.48 4.06 4.38
N VAL A 112 7.30 4.93 3.40
CA VAL A 112 5.98 5.33 2.88
C VAL A 112 5.76 4.64 1.54
N PRO A 113 4.77 3.73 1.44
CA PRO A 113 4.53 3.01 0.20
C PRO A 113 3.80 3.89 -0.81
N TYR A 114 4.15 3.72 -2.08
CA TYR A 114 3.47 4.34 -3.21
C TYR A 114 3.53 3.41 -4.43
N ASP A 115 2.93 3.82 -5.54
CA ASP A 115 2.86 3.06 -6.80
C ASP A 115 2.23 1.66 -6.63
N PHE A 116 0.90 1.65 -6.49
CA PHE A 116 0.13 0.44 -6.16
C PHE A 116 -0.43 -0.29 -7.39
N ASP A 117 -0.02 0.07 -8.60
CA ASP A 117 -0.58 -0.47 -9.83
C ASP A 117 -0.37 -2.00 -9.97
N TYR A 118 0.76 -2.52 -9.45
CA TYR A 118 1.13 -3.93 -9.40
C TYR A 118 0.38 -4.74 -8.33
N ALA A 119 -0.36 -4.09 -7.43
CA ALA A 119 -1.09 -4.77 -6.37
C ALA A 119 -2.19 -5.70 -6.93
N GLY A 120 -2.34 -6.88 -6.32
CA GLY A 120 -3.37 -7.84 -6.71
C GLY A 120 -4.80 -7.30 -6.64
N VAL A 121 -5.08 -6.37 -5.72
CA VAL A 121 -6.39 -5.70 -5.63
C VAL A 121 -6.71 -4.87 -6.88
N VAL A 122 -5.71 -4.20 -7.46
CA VAL A 122 -5.83 -3.46 -8.72
C VAL A 122 -5.96 -4.44 -9.87
N GLY A 123 -5.06 -5.44 -9.90
CA GLY A 123 -5.08 -6.56 -10.83
C GLY A 123 -4.84 -6.13 -12.28
N GLN A 124 -3.82 -5.32 -12.52
CA GLN A 124 -3.41 -4.95 -13.88
C GLN A 124 -3.10 -6.21 -14.72
N HIS A 125 -3.36 -6.14 -16.02
CA HIS A 125 -3.20 -7.28 -16.92
C HIS A 125 -1.73 -7.60 -17.22
N TYR A 126 -0.85 -6.60 -17.09
CA TYR A 126 0.59 -6.76 -17.23
C TYR A 126 1.27 -7.20 -15.93
N ALA A 127 0.63 -7.03 -14.77
CA ALA A 127 1.21 -7.38 -13.49
C ALA A 127 1.39 -8.91 -13.40
N ARG A 128 2.61 -9.31 -13.05
CA ARG A 128 3.01 -10.71 -12.87
C ARG A 128 3.82 -10.82 -11.58
N PRO A 129 3.70 -11.94 -10.83
CA PRO A 129 4.58 -12.15 -9.69
C PRO A 129 6.04 -12.15 -10.12
N ALA A 130 6.94 -11.71 -9.24
CA ALA A 130 8.35 -11.89 -9.45
C ALA A 130 8.70 -13.38 -9.50
N GLU A 131 9.59 -13.78 -10.42
CA GLU A 131 9.87 -15.20 -10.73
C GLU A 131 10.37 -16.01 -9.52
N ASN A 132 10.96 -15.33 -8.54
CA ASN A 132 11.52 -15.94 -7.32
C ASN A 132 10.49 -16.09 -6.18
N LEU A 133 9.24 -15.65 -6.36
CA LEU A 133 8.20 -15.77 -5.33
C LEU A 133 7.43 -17.10 -5.47
N PRO A 134 6.98 -17.69 -4.35
CA PRO A 134 6.25 -18.96 -4.35
C PRO A 134 4.75 -18.78 -4.67
N ILE A 135 4.41 -17.84 -5.56
CA ILE A 135 3.03 -17.52 -5.96
C ILE A 135 2.90 -17.54 -7.48
N THR A 136 1.70 -17.87 -7.97
CA THR A 136 1.46 -18.04 -9.42
C THR A 136 0.64 -16.91 -10.02
N SER A 137 0.01 -16.10 -9.16
CA SER A 137 -0.82 -14.97 -9.54
C SER A 137 -0.51 -13.77 -8.65
N VAL A 138 -0.53 -12.56 -9.22
CA VAL A 138 -0.44 -11.31 -8.42
C VAL A 138 -1.61 -11.16 -7.45
N ARG A 139 -2.67 -11.95 -7.61
CA ARG A 139 -3.81 -11.98 -6.68
C ARG A 139 -3.59 -12.93 -5.50
N ASP A 140 -2.55 -13.76 -5.54
CA ASP A 140 -2.13 -14.59 -4.41
C ASP A 140 -1.39 -13.69 -3.41
N ARG A 141 -1.81 -13.72 -2.14
CA ARG A 141 -1.11 -12.96 -1.10
C ARG A 141 0.19 -13.66 -0.73
N TYR A 142 1.24 -12.87 -0.62
CA TYR A 142 2.53 -13.32 -0.09
C TYR A 142 3.04 -12.26 0.89
N PHE A 143 3.35 -12.69 2.11
CA PHE A 143 3.93 -11.78 3.11
C PHE A 143 5.43 -11.66 2.85
N VAL A 144 5.87 -10.48 2.40
CA VAL A 144 7.29 -10.24 2.12
C VAL A 144 8.07 -10.32 3.43
N PRO A 145 9.11 -11.18 3.54
CA PRO A 145 9.66 -11.61 4.82
C PRO A 145 10.63 -10.60 5.43
N TYR A 146 10.13 -9.45 5.85
CA TYR A 146 10.86 -8.50 6.70
C TYR A 146 10.58 -8.77 8.19
N PRO A 147 11.45 -8.29 9.11
CA PRO A 147 11.27 -8.54 10.54
C PRO A 147 9.92 -8.03 11.06
N VAL A 148 9.22 -8.90 11.81
CA VAL A 148 8.02 -8.60 12.60
C VAL A 148 8.12 -9.39 13.91
N GLN A 149 8.04 -8.71 15.05
CA GLN A 149 8.05 -9.33 16.37
C GLN A 149 6.67 -9.89 16.73
N GLU A 150 6.60 -10.81 17.70
CA GLU A 150 5.33 -11.41 18.10
C GLU A 150 4.31 -10.38 18.62
N ASP A 151 4.76 -9.42 19.43
CA ASP A 151 3.89 -8.37 19.97
C ASP A 151 3.46 -7.37 18.89
N GLU A 152 4.34 -7.05 17.94
CA GLU A 152 4.02 -6.25 16.76
C GLU A 152 2.94 -6.94 15.91
N PHE A 153 3.07 -8.25 15.69
CA PHE A 153 2.07 -9.03 14.95
C PHE A 153 0.71 -8.98 15.65
N ASP A 154 0.66 -9.25 16.95
CA ASP A 154 -0.61 -9.28 17.70
C ASP A 154 -1.30 -7.92 17.70
N LYS A 155 -0.53 -6.84 17.91
CA LYS A 155 -1.02 -5.45 17.80
C LYS A 155 -1.57 -5.14 16.41
N MET A 156 -0.91 -5.62 15.35
CA MET A 156 -1.37 -5.36 13.98
C MET A 156 -2.61 -6.17 13.60
N VAL A 157 -2.76 -7.39 14.11
CA VAL A 157 -4.00 -8.15 13.94
C VAL A 157 -5.17 -7.39 14.56
N GLU A 158 -5.03 -6.90 15.80
CA GLU A 158 -6.05 -6.10 16.48
C GLU A 158 -6.35 -4.80 15.71
N PHE A 159 -5.31 -4.02 15.38
CA PHE A 159 -5.43 -2.77 14.64
C PHE A 159 -6.23 -2.90 13.34
N TYR A 160 -5.94 -3.92 12.53
CA TYR A 160 -6.66 -4.11 11.26
C TYR A 160 -8.09 -4.63 11.47
N LEU A 161 -8.32 -5.51 12.45
CA LEU A 161 -9.67 -5.97 12.77
C LEU A 161 -10.56 -4.81 13.26
N ASP A 162 -10.01 -3.88 14.03
CA ASP A 162 -10.71 -2.68 14.47
C ASP A 162 -11.04 -1.72 13.32
N LEU A 163 -10.20 -1.70 12.27
CA LEU A 163 -10.36 -0.86 11.07
C LEU A 163 -11.27 -1.48 10.00
N GLU A 164 -11.77 -2.71 10.22
CA GLU A 164 -12.49 -3.48 9.20
C GLU A 164 -13.77 -2.77 8.71
N ASP A 165 -14.53 -2.17 9.62
CA ASP A 165 -15.78 -1.48 9.31
C ASP A 165 -15.53 -0.19 8.50
N GLU A 166 -14.51 0.61 8.84
CA GLU A 166 -14.12 1.79 8.07
C GLU A 166 -13.65 1.41 6.66
N ILE A 167 -12.90 0.31 6.53
CA ILE A 167 -12.44 -0.19 5.23
C ILE A 167 -13.62 -0.59 4.35
N TYR A 168 -14.64 -1.27 4.89
CA TYR A 168 -15.83 -1.61 4.11
C TYR A 168 -16.69 -0.37 3.80
N ALA A 169 -16.79 0.58 4.72
CA ALA A 169 -17.47 1.85 4.46
C ALA A 169 -16.79 2.61 3.32
N LEU A 170 -15.45 2.62 3.26
CA LEU A 170 -14.71 3.20 2.15
C LEU A 170 -15.01 2.46 0.84
N CYS A 171 -15.05 1.13 0.85
CA CYS A 171 -15.45 0.35 -0.33
C CYS A 171 -16.82 0.78 -0.87
N ASP A 172 -17.81 0.90 0.01
CA ASP A 172 -19.17 1.26 -0.37
C ASP A 172 -19.28 2.72 -0.85
N SER A 173 -18.42 3.61 -0.33
CA SER A 173 -18.37 5.02 -0.73
C SER A 173 -17.66 5.26 -2.07
N ALA A 174 -16.95 4.25 -2.61
CA ALA A 174 -16.13 4.37 -3.81
C ALA A 174 -16.96 4.35 -5.11
N ILE A 175 -18.01 5.19 -5.18
CA ILE A 175 -19.03 5.23 -6.24
C ILE A 175 -18.51 5.71 -7.60
N TYR A 176 -17.25 6.16 -7.68
CA TYR A 176 -16.53 6.37 -8.94
C TYR A 176 -16.15 5.03 -9.63
N MET A 177 -16.31 3.90 -8.94
CA MET A 177 -16.25 2.55 -9.49
C MET A 177 -17.64 1.96 -9.76
N THR A 178 -17.71 0.95 -10.64
CA THR A 178 -18.95 0.18 -10.83
C THR A 178 -19.25 -0.67 -9.59
N GLN A 179 -20.54 -0.94 -9.32
CA GLN A 179 -20.95 -1.81 -8.20
C GLN A 179 -20.22 -3.16 -8.23
N LYS A 180 -20.08 -3.76 -9.42
CA LYS A 180 -19.31 -4.99 -9.59
C LYS A 180 -17.86 -4.85 -9.09
N SER A 181 -17.20 -3.73 -9.38
CA SER A 181 -15.82 -3.50 -8.94
C SER A 181 -15.73 -3.30 -7.42
N ILE A 182 -16.72 -2.62 -6.82
CA ILE A 182 -16.86 -2.47 -5.37
C ILE A 182 -17.02 -3.85 -4.72
N ASP A 183 -17.94 -4.67 -5.20
CA ASP A 183 -18.19 -6.02 -4.68
C ASP A 183 -16.95 -6.94 -4.81
N GLU A 184 -16.25 -6.84 -5.94
CA GLU A 184 -14.98 -7.55 -6.15
C GLU A 184 -13.91 -7.12 -5.14
N ASN A 185 -13.80 -5.82 -4.85
CA ASN A 185 -12.82 -5.30 -3.90
C ASN A 185 -13.18 -5.73 -2.47
N LYS A 186 -14.45 -5.61 -2.07
CA LYS A 186 -14.96 -6.09 -0.77
C LYS A 186 -14.66 -7.58 -0.58
N LYS A 187 -14.97 -8.40 -1.58
CA LYS A 187 -14.67 -9.85 -1.55
C LYS A 187 -13.17 -10.15 -1.53
N PHE A 188 -12.35 -9.31 -2.16
CA PHE A 188 -10.90 -9.48 -2.13
C PHE A 188 -10.36 -9.18 -0.73
N ILE A 189 -10.75 -8.05 -0.16
CA ILE A 189 -10.36 -7.56 1.17
C ILE A 189 -10.88 -8.48 2.27
N SER A 190 -12.11 -9.01 2.17
CA SER A 190 -12.68 -9.88 3.21
C SER A 190 -11.80 -11.10 3.50
N LYS A 191 -11.13 -11.64 2.48
CA LYS A 191 -10.20 -12.76 2.64
C LYS A 191 -8.99 -12.41 3.51
N PHE A 192 -8.56 -11.16 3.56
CA PHE A 192 -7.51 -10.71 4.47
C PHE A 192 -8.00 -10.77 5.91
N PHE A 193 -9.20 -10.25 6.19
CA PHE A 193 -9.79 -10.34 7.53
C PHE A 193 -10.08 -11.78 7.97
N ASP A 194 -10.50 -12.65 7.04
CA ASP A 194 -10.65 -14.09 7.31
C ASP A 194 -9.33 -14.77 7.73
N ILE A 195 -8.19 -14.27 7.25
CA ILE A 195 -6.84 -14.71 7.65
C ILE A 195 -6.51 -14.16 9.04
N LEU A 196 -6.76 -12.87 9.28
CA LEU A 196 -6.48 -12.22 10.58
C LEU A 196 -7.27 -12.84 11.73
N ARG A 197 -8.51 -13.29 11.48
CA ARG A 197 -9.33 -14.03 12.47
C ARG A 197 -8.80 -15.44 12.78
N LYS A 198 -7.74 -15.90 12.09
CA LYS A 198 -7.07 -17.19 12.31
C LYS A 198 -5.56 -16.98 12.55
N PRO A 199 -5.18 -16.15 13.55
CA PRO A 199 -3.81 -15.68 13.70
C PRO A 199 -2.81 -16.81 13.95
N GLN A 200 -3.24 -17.95 14.51
CA GLN A 200 -2.35 -19.10 14.77
C GLN A 200 -1.82 -19.76 13.48
N LYS A 201 -2.53 -19.61 12.36
CA LYS A 201 -2.09 -20.10 11.05
C LYS A 201 -1.19 -19.09 10.33
N PHE A 202 -1.46 -17.81 10.52
CA PHE A 202 -0.78 -16.72 9.83
C PHE A 202 0.51 -16.29 10.53
N LYS A 203 0.53 -16.27 11.88
CA LYS A 203 1.70 -15.85 12.68
C LYS A 203 3.00 -16.55 12.25
N PRO A 204 3.05 -17.87 12.02
CA PRO A 204 4.28 -18.53 11.57
C PRO A 204 4.77 -18.11 10.17
N GLU A 205 3.89 -17.58 9.32
CA GLU A 205 4.26 -17.08 7.99
C GLU A 205 4.91 -15.68 8.07
N VAL A 206 4.55 -14.91 9.09
CA VAL A 206 4.96 -13.52 9.31
C VAL A 206 6.12 -13.40 10.30
N VAL A 207 5.93 -13.94 11.50
CA VAL A 207 6.92 -13.95 12.57
C VAL A 207 7.84 -15.13 12.31
N LYS A 208 8.88 -14.87 11.53
CA LYS A 208 9.99 -15.79 11.38
C LYS A 208 11.06 -15.39 12.39
N ASN A 209 11.60 -16.36 13.11
CA ASN A 209 12.81 -16.14 13.90
C ASN A 209 13.91 -15.76 12.92
N ILE A 210 14.21 -14.48 12.83
CA ILE A 210 15.38 -13.99 12.12
C ILE A 210 16.53 -14.13 13.12
N GLU A 211 17.23 -15.27 13.04
CA GLU A 211 18.55 -15.43 13.65
C GLU A 211 19.57 -14.49 13.00
#